data_AF-A0A923ZNB0-F1
#
_entry.id   AF-A0A923ZNB0-F1
#
_cell.length_a   1.000
_cell.length_b   1.000
_cell.length_c   1.000
_cell.angle_alpha   90.00
_cell.angle_beta   90.00
_cell.angle_gamma   90.00
#
_symmetry.space_group_name_H-M   'P 1'
#
loop_
_entity.id
_entity.type
_entity.pdbx_description
1 polymer ?
#
loop_
_entity_poly.entity_id
_entity_poly.type
_entity_poly.pdbx_seq_one_letter_code
_entity_poly.pdbx_strand_id
1 'polypeptide(L)'
;MYFAPDTEETLEFTVALANTDPRASRSGADELMTVDDLDAILTLFRYSGRIDHDETERTQVALTRQRLRSIWALGRDDAVPEVNAMLNEADALPQLTRHNGSGWHWHATAADAPLAERMRVEVALAL
;
A
#
# COMPACT_ATOMS: atom_id res chain seq x y z
N MET A 1 -16.44 -12.54 7.30
CA MET A 1 -16.70 -12.17 5.89
C MET A 1 -15.63 -12.84 5.05
N TYR A 2 -15.96 -13.35 3.86
CA TYR A 2 -14.94 -13.80 2.91
C TYR A 2 -14.53 -12.60 2.08
N PHE A 3 -13.25 -12.24 2.13
CA PHE A 3 -12.70 -11.20 1.27
C PHE A 3 -12.33 -11.78 -0.09
N ALA A 4 -12.25 -10.94 -1.10
CA ALA A 4 -11.65 -11.34 -2.37
C ALA A 4 -10.13 -11.52 -2.17
N PRO A 5 -9.47 -12.44 -2.89
CA PRO A 5 -8.05 -12.73 -2.67
C PRO A 5 -7.13 -11.50 -2.77
N ASP A 6 -7.45 -10.55 -3.66
CA ASP A 6 -6.73 -9.28 -3.82
C ASP A 6 -6.91 -8.36 -2.59
N THR A 7 -8.10 -8.34 -1.99
CA THR A 7 -8.34 -7.63 -0.72
C THR A 7 -7.53 -8.24 0.43
N GLU A 8 -7.47 -9.58 0.53
CA GLU A 8 -6.68 -10.26 1.56
C GLU A 8 -5.18 -9.96 1.41
N GLU A 9 -4.63 -10.09 0.20
CA GLU A 9 -3.22 -9.80 -0.11
C GLU A 9 -2.87 -8.33 0.20
N THR A 10 -3.78 -7.39 -0.14
CA THR A 10 -3.57 -5.95 0.14
C THR A 10 -3.60 -5.64 1.64
N LEU A 11 -4.50 -6.26 2.42
CA LEU A 11 -4.53 -6.08 3.87
C LEU A 11 -3.29 -6.68 4.54
N GLU A 12 -2.83 -7.85 4.07
CA GLU A 12 -1.57 -8.46 4.53
C GLU A 12 -0.36 -7.57 4.22
N PHE A 13 -0.28 -7.03 3.00
CA PHE A 13 0.73 -6.05 2.61
C PHE A 13 0.71 -4.82 3.52
N THR A 14 -0.48 -4.27 3.78
CA THR A 14 -0.64 -3.08 4.62
C THR A 14 -0.08 -3.30 6.02
N VAL A 15 -0.39 -4.47 6.61
CA VAL A 15 0.12 -4.85 7.94
C VAL A 15 1.64 -5.03 7.89
N ALA A 16 2.17 -5.70 6.87
CA ALA A 16 3.61 -5.89 6.74
C ALA A 16 4.35 -4.56 6.61
N LEU A 17 3.88 -3.65 5.75
CA LEU A 17 4.44 -2.31 5.59
C LEU A 17 4.35 -1.52 6.90
N ALA A 18 3.19 -1.52 7.56
CA ALA A 18 2.99 -0.84 8.83
C ALA A 18 3.93 -1.35 9.93
N ASN A 19 4.25 -2.65 9.93
CA ASN A 19 5.13 -3.28 10.91
C ASN A 19 6.62 -2.97 10.70
N THR A 20 7.01 -2.34 9.60
CA THR A 20 8.40 -1.86 9.44
C THR A 20 8.69 -0.60 10.27
N ASP A 21 7.66 0.11 10.78
CA ASP A 21 7.84 1.27 11.64
C ASP A 21 8.45 0.84 13.00
N PRO A 22 9.42 1.59 13.56
CA PRO A 22 10.11 1.21 14.80
C PRO A 22 9.19 1.01 16.01
N ARG A 23 7.99 1.60 16.00
CA ARG A 23 6.98 1.43 17.07
C ARG A 23 6.24 0.09 16.99
N ALA A 24 6.38 -0.66 15.90
CA ALA A 24 5.72 -1.94 15.67
C ALA A 24 6.67 -3.06 15.22
N SER A 25 7.86 -2.73 14.72
CA SER A 25 8.83 -3.70 14.27
C SER A 25 9.34 -4.57 15.41
N ARG A 26 9.72 -5.81 15.09
CA ARG A 26 10.21 -6.77 16.10
C ARG A 26 11.59 -6.40 16.59
N SER A 27 12.39 -5.74 15.75
CA SER A 27 13.73 -5.26 16.08
C SER A 27 13.71 -3.96 16.88
N GLY A 28 12.61 -3.20 16.85
CA GLY A 28 12.54 -1.82 17.35
C GLY A 28 13.26 -0.79 16.47
N ALA A 29 13.82 -1.22 15.33
CA ALA A 29 14.43 -0.35 14.33
C ALA A 29 13.41 0.02 13.24
N ASP A 30 13.70 1.07 12.48
CA ASP A 30 12.98 1.33 11.23
C ASP A 30 13.48 0.34 10.17
N GLU A 31 12.62 -0.57 9.74
CA GLU A 31 12.90 -1.63 8.77
C GLU A 31 12.52 -1.21 7.34
N LEU A 32 12.47 0.11 7.07
CA LEU A 32 12.28 0.69 5.74
C LEU A 32 13.26 1.87 5.54
N MET A 33 14.51 1.74 5.98
CA MET A 33 15.50 2.82 5.99
C MET A 33 16.27 2.97 4.68
N THR A 34 16.34 1.90 3.90
CA THR A 34 17.10 1.84 2.63
C THR A 34 16.20 1.42 1.47
N VAL A 35 16.67 1.66 0.24
CA VAL A 35 15.98 1.17 -0.97
C VAL A 35 15.94 -0.36 -0.98
N ASP A 36 16.99 -1.04 -0.50
CA ASP A 36 17.01 -2.50 -0.37
C ASP A 36 15.93 -3.02 0.58
N ASP A 37 15.63 -2.30 1.67
CA ASP A 37 14.52 -2.65 2.56
C ASP A 37 13.16 -2.55 1.85
N LEU A 38 12.99 -1.52 1.01
CA LEU A 38 11.79 -1.39 0.17
C LEU A 38 11.72 -2.54 -0.86
N ASP A 39 12.81 -2.84 -1.54
CA ASP A 39 12.84 -3.91 -2.55
C ASP A 39 12.51 -5.28 -1.94
N ALA A 40 12.93 -5.53 -0.70
CA ALA A 40 12.60 -6.75 0.03
C ALA A 40 11.08 -6.91 0.23
N ILE A 41 10.37 -5.85 0.66
CA ILE A 41 8.91 -5.92 0.83
C ILE A 41 8.17 -6.00 -0.51
N LEU A 42 8.63 -5.26 -1.54
CA LEU A 42 8.02 -5.32 -2.87
C LEU A 42 8.13 -6.71 -3.50
N THR A 43 9.27 -7.36 -3.30
CA THR A 43 9.50 -8.74 -3.76
C THR A 43 8.59 -9.72 -3.05
N LEU A 44 8.44 -9.60 -1.72
CA LEU A 44 7.59 -10.48 -0.92
C LEU A 44 6.13 -10.45 -1.38
N PHE A 45 5.60 -9.26 -1.68
CA PHE A 45 4.23 -9.04 -2.13
C PHE A 45 4.07 -8.97 -3.65
N ARG A 46 5.13 -9.31 -4.40
CA ARG A 46 5.14 -9.36 -5.87
C ARG A 46 4.60 -8.09 -6.53
N TYR A 47 4.92 -6.92 -5.98
CA TYR A 47 4.59 -5.65 -6.58
C TYR A 47 5.20 -5.58 -7.99
N SER A 48 4.42 -5.06 -8.94
CA SER A 48 4.82 -4.93 -10.35
C SER A 48 4.42 -3.55 -10.88
N GLY A 49 4.65 -3.26 -12.16
CA GLY A 49 4.42 -1.94 -12.75
C GLY A 49 5.65 -1.04 -12.65
N ARG A 50 5.46 0.28 -12.59
CA ARG A 50 6.57 1.21 -12.37
C ARG A 50 7.08 1.09 -10.92
N ILE A 51 8.38 0.85 -10.79
CA ILE A 51 9.18 0.88 -9.56
C ILE A 51 10.49 1.57 -9.95
N ASP A 52 10.77 2.71 -9.32
CA ASP A 52 11.90 3.57 -9.69
C ASP A 52 13.21 3.15 -9.01
N HIS A 53 13.15 2.38 -7.92
CA HIS A 53 14.30 1.88 -7.14
C HIS A 53 15.22 3.02 -6.65
N ASP A 54 14.60 4.10 -6.16
CA ASP A 54 15.33 5.26 -5.66
C ASP A 54 14.87 5.73 -4.27
N GLU A 55 15.65 6.64 -3.70
CA GLU A 55 15.42 7.18 -2.36
C GLU A 55 14.16 8.06 -2.28
N THR A 56 13.74 8.64 -3.40
CA THR A 56 12.51 9.43 -3.47
C THR A 56 11.30 8.50 -3.30
N GLU A 57 11.27 7.40 -4.05
CA GLU A 57 10.24 6.37 -3.96
C GLU A 57 10.18 5.77 -2.55
N ARG A 58 11.34 5.37 -1.97
CA ARG A 58 11.40 4.89 -0.58
C ARG A 58 10.84 5.89 0.42
N THR A 59 11.20 7.17 0.29
CA THR A 59 10.70 8.22 1.17
C THR A 59 9.18 8.39 1.04
N GLN A 60 8.63 8.36 -0.18
CA GLN A 60 7.18 8.43 -0.39
C GLN A 60 6.46 7.22 0.19
N VAL A 61 7.01 6.00 0.05
CA VAL A 61 6.45 4.79 0.68
C VAL A 61 6.51 4.89 2.20
N ALA A 62 7.57 5.45 2.78
CA ALA A 62 7.65 5.69 4.22
C ALA A 62 6.60 6.69 4.74
N LEU A 63 6.26 7.72 3.95
CA LEU A 63 5.15 8.64 4.25
C LEU A 63 3.79 7.94 4.13
N THR A 64 3.59 7.13 3.10
CA THR A 64 2.41 6.27 2.96
C THR A 64 2.26 5.34 4.17
N ARG A 65 3.33 4.67 4.60
CA ARG A 65 3.34 3.84 5.83
C ARG A 65 2.85 4.61 7.04
N GLN A 66 3.31 5.85 7.25
CA GLN A 66 2.88 6.68 8.37
C GLN A 66 1.39 7.01 8.32
N ARG A 67 0.87 7.36 7.13
CA ARG A 67 -0.57 7.65 6.92
C ARG A 67 -1.44 6.41 7.10
N LEU A 68 -1.01 5.26 6.59
CA LEU A 68 -1.75 4.00 6.79
C LEU A 68 -1.78 3.64 8.27
N ARG A 69 -0.67 3.76 9.00
CA ARG A 69 -0.64 3.54 10.45
C ARG A 69 -1.60 4.46 11.21
N SER A 70 -1.77 5.73 10.80
CA SER A 70 -2.69 6.62 11.49
C SER A 70 -4.15 6.21 11.35
N ILE A 71 -4.53 5.61 10.22
CA ILE A 71 -5.91 5.12 10.00
C ILE A 71 -6.28 4.03 11.02
N TRP A 72 -5.33 3.17 11.43
CA TRP A 72 -5.60 2.06 12.35
C TRP A 72 -5.83 2.55 13.79
N ALA A 73 -5.48 3.80 14.09
CA ALA A 73 -5.77 4.43 15.36
C ALA A 73 -7.17 5.11 15.39
N LEU A 74 -7.84 5.21 14.23
CA LEU A 74 -9.15 5.85 14.12
C LEU A 74 -10.28 4.87 14.42
N GLY A 75 -11.40 5.42 14.88
CA GLY A 75 -12.67 4.69 14.86
C GLY A 75 -13.14 4.46 13.42
N ARG A 76 -14.00 3.46 13.21
CA ARG A 76 -14.54 3.11 11.88
C ARG A 76 -15.06 4.33 11.11
N ASP A 77 -15.90 5.13 11.76
CA ASP A 77 -16.57 6.26 11.10
C ASP A 77 -15.60 7.44 10.87
N ASP A 78 -14.56 7.57 11.71
CA ASP A 78 -13.49 8.57 11.56
C ASP A 78 -12.48 8.20 10.46
N ALA A 79 -12.34 6.91 10.13
CA ALA A 79 -11.46 6.44 9.05
C ALA A 79 -12.01 6.76 7.65
N VAL A 80 -13.34 6.86 7.51
CA VAL A 80 -14.02 7.12 6.22
C VAL A 80 -13.49 8.37 5.49
N PRO A 81 -13.38 9.57 6.11
CA PRO A 81 -12.84 10.73 5.43
C PRO A 81 -11.39 10.55 4.97
N GLU A 82 -10.55 9.84 5.72
CA GLU A 82 -9.15 9.57 5.35
C GLU A 82 -9.04 8.62 4.16
N VAL A 83 -9.85 7.55 4.15
CA VAL A 83 -9.92 6.60 3.02
C VAL A 83 -10.40 7.33 1.75
N ASN A 84 -11.46 8.13 1.86
CA ASN A 84 -11.95 8.92 0.73
C ASN A 84 -10.93 9.96 0.25
N ALA A 85 -10.16 10.57 1.16
CA ALA A 85 -9.10 11.49 0.78
C ALA A 85 -8.02 10.79 -0.05
N MET A 86 -7.59 9.58 0.33
CA MET A 86 -6.61 8.80 -0.46
C MET A 86 -7.11 8.49 -1.87
N LEU A 87 -8.39 8.14 -2.03
CA LEU A 87 -8.98 7.89 -3.34
C LEU A 87 -9.09 9.17 -4.19
N ASN A 88 -9.54 10.28 -3.59
CA ASN A 88 -9.72 11.55 -4.30
C ASN A 88 -8.38 12.18 -4.70
N GLU A 89 -7.36 12.11 -3.85
CA GLU A 89 -6.02 12.66 -4.15
C GLU A 89 -5.34 11.98 -5.34
N ALA A 90 -5.71 10.73 -5.63
CA ALA A 90 -5.16 9.94 -6.73
C ALA A 90 -6.08 9.90 -7.96
N ASP A 91 -7.18 10.67 -7.97
CA ASP A 91 -8.22 10.62 -9.00
C ASP A 91 -8.65 9.17 -9.31
N ALA A 92 -8.81 8.35 -8.25
CA ALA A 92 -8.93 6.91 -8.37
C ALA A 92 -10.11 6.48 -9.26
N LEU A 93 -9.81 5.74 -10.33
CA LEU A 93 -10.81 5.26 -11.29
C LEU A 93 -10.73 3.73 -11.40
N PRO A 94 -11.67 2.98 -10.79
CA PRO A 94 -11.65 1.51 -10.83
C PRO A 94 -11.69 0.95 -12.25
N GLN A 95 -10.82 -0.01 -12.53
CA GLN A 95 -10.67 -0.76 -13.77
C GLN A 95 -10.47 -2.24 -13.44
N LEU A 96 -11.06 -3.13 -14.26
CA LEU A 96 -10.76 -4.56 -14.18
C LEU A 96 -9.49 -4.88 -14.95
N THR A 97 -8.53 -5.54 -14.31
CA THR A 97 -7.27 -5.96 -14.92
C THR A 97 -7.02 -7.45 -14.68
N ARG A 98 -6.07 -8.03 -15.42
CA ARG A 98 -5.63 -9.42 -15.25
C ARG A 98 -4.16 -9.54 -15.63
N HIS A 99 -3.30 -9.83 -14.66
CA HIS A 99 -1.85 -9.97 -14.84
C HIS A 99 -1.22 -10.88 -13.75
N ASN A 100 0.05 -11.25 -13.94
CA ASN A 100 0.88 -12.00 -12.97
C ASN A 100 0.28 -13.32 -12.45
N GLY A 101 -0.54 -14.00 -13.28
CA GLY A 101 -1.20 -15.25 -12.90
C GLY A 101 -2.45 -15.08 -12.04
N SER A 102 -2.76 -13.85 -11.61
CA SER A 102 -4.02 -13.52 -10.94
C SER A 102 -5.18 -13.46 -11.93
N GLY A 103 -6.38 -13.78 -11.45
CA GLY A 103 -7.63 -13.62 -12.20
C GLY A 103 -7.98 -12.15 -12.44
N TRP A 104 -9.23 -11.90 -12.85
CA TRP A 104 -9.75 -10.53 -12.93
C TRP A 104 -9.81 -9.92 -11.54
N HIS A 105 -9.22 -8.74 -11.37
CA HIS A 105 -9.21 -7.98 -10.10
C HIS A 105 -9.22 -6.48 -10.38
N TRP A 106 -9.44 -5.68 -9.34
CA TRP A 106 -9.53 -4.23 -9.45
C TRP A 106 -8.16 -3.56 -9.35
N HIS A 107 -7.93 -2.57 -10.21
CA HIS A 107 -6.96 -1.49 -10.01
C HIS A 107 -7.71 -0.16 -10.08
N ALA A 108 -7.22 0.88 -9.41
CA ALA A 108 -7.80 2.21 -9.57
C ALA A 108 -6.76 3.31 -9.82
N THR A 109 -5.56 2.93 -10.25
CA THR A 109 -4.47 3.82 -10.67
C THR A 109 -3.87 3.33 -11.99
N ALA A 110 -3.22 4.23 -12.74
CA ALA A 110 -2.44 3.85 -13.90
C ALA A 110 -1.23 2.98 -13.49
N ALA A 111 -0.79 2.06 -14.36
CA ALA A 111 0.31 1.15 -14.06
C ALA A 111 1.68 1.85 -13.92
N ASP A 112 1.80 3.06 -14.46
CA ASP A 112 2.97 3.94 -14.42
C ASP A 112 2.86 5.07 -13.39
N ALA A 113 1.77 5.10 -12.59
CA ALA A 113 1.64 6.00 -11.46
C ALA A 113 2.72 5.73 -10.40
N PRO A 114 3.12 6.74 -9.60
CA PRO A 114 4.10 6.56 -8.53
C PRO A 114 3.70 5.44 -7.57
N LEU A 115 4.67 4.61 -7.16
CA LEU A 115 4.43 3.43 -6.33
C LEU A 115 3.63 3.74 -5.05
N ALA A 116 4.00 4.82 -4.35
CA ALA A 116 3.34 5.24 -3.12
C ALA A 116 1.87 5.67 -3.32
N GLU A 117 1.50 6.15 -4.52
CA GLU A 117 0.11 6.45 -4.87
C GLU A 117 -0.68 5.17 -5.11
N ARG A 118 -0.11 4.25 -5.89
CA ARG A 118 -0.70 2.93 -6.16
C ARG A 118 -0.99 2.17 -4.87
N MET A 119 -0.01 2.12 -3.95
CA MET A 119 -0.18 1.53 -2.62
C MET A 119 -1.32 2.19 -1.84
N ARG A 120 -1.39 3.53 -1.81
CA ARG A 120 -2.47 4.23 -1.09
C ARG A 120 -3.85 3.87 -1.64
N VAL A 121 -4.00 3.81 -2.95
CA VAL A 121 -5.27 3.50 -3.60
C VAL A 121 -5.66 2.04 -3.41
N GLU A 122 -4.73 1.10 -3.60
CA GLU A 122 -4.97 -0.32 -3.36
C GLU A 122 -5.42 -0.56 -1.91
N VAL A 123 -4.72 0.02 -0.93
CA VAL A 123 -5.09 -0.08 0.49
C VAL A 123 -6.42 0.61 0.79
N ALA A 124 -6.70 1.77 0.18
CA ALA A 124 -7.98 2.45 0.34
C ALA A 124 -9.17 1.61 -0.17
N LEU A 125 -8.99 0.87 -1.26
CA LEU A 125 -10.03 -0.04 -1.78
C LEU A 125 -10.26 -1.26 -0.89
N ALA A 126 -9.24 -1.67 -0.12
CA ALA A 126 -9.30 -2.84 0.76
C ALA A 126 -9.91 -2.54 2.15
N LEU A 127 -9.99 -1.26 2.53
CA LEU A 127 -10.54 -0.78 3.80
C LEU A 127 -12.05 -0.47 3.74
#